data_AF-G3EL99-F1
#
_entry.id   AF-G3EL99-F1
#
_cell.length_a   1.000
_cell.length_b   1.000
_cell.length_c   1.000
_cell.angle_alpha   90.00
_cell.angle_beta   90.00
_cell.angle_gamma   90.00
#
_symmetry.space_group_name_H-M   'P 1'
#
loop_
_entity.id
_entity.type
_entity.pdbx_description
1 polymer ?
#
loop_
_entity_poly.entity_id
_entity_poly.type
_entity_poly.pdbx_seq_one_letter_code
_entity_poly.pdbx_strand_id
1 'polypeptide(L)'
;KDLAMEREVNELRRQYEDEKSKNRSNEREKAELLRKIQVLEEENAKVVIQEKVREIVRPDPKAENEVANLRLELVEQERKCRGGEEQLKSCQTELATLRNRGPQVEVKEVIKEVIKYKNDPETERELQRLCEEIMDRTGAIERADLEIYQLKQEIQVLKDTKPQVQLKEVVQEILQYREDPKTREEVEFLRAQLADEQKKHIDLEREQLLQEEKIRQKEEELSHVREKVVQQEVVKYEQDPSLQAEVNSFSQSIENELMQIDCLREEMRKLQRRRSELECQLEELERERQARREAELEVQRLKIRLNELEEQERETTERVTVKQKVILQQDPQQEKEHSLLKLELEEEKHRRQVLQAELEALSKKLLTLERMEVKEKVVFSESVQVDRGDTEYEIQKLKSNLEEESRRKRELDADMNRLEARLSEVEFSNSKSSKELDFLREENHKLHLEKQNLLMETKRLQSEIELTATEARDLRSMTQVDSGVNLDSRFQTLERELEDLKKLSKEKDTEIEQLQNRLKTVAIKREQRENHLRRSIVVIDPDTGKEMSPEEAHKLGLIEWSLFVKLKS
;
A
#
# COMPACT_ATOMS: atom_id res chain seq x y z
N LYS A 1 58.91 -79.48 102.46
CA LYS A 1 58.07 -80.69 102.63
C LYS A 1 56.65 -80.17 102.56
N ASP A 2 56.06 -80.26 101.38
CA ASP A 2 55.06 -79.29 100.95
C ASP A 2 53.66 -79.76 101.35
N LEU A 3 53.11 -79.10 102.37
CA LEU A 3 51.77 -79.30 102.92
C LEU A 3 50.65 -79.24 101.86
N ALA A 4 50.89 -78.57 100.73
CA ALA A 4 49.94 -78.53 99.61
C ALA A 4 49.80 -79.91 98.95
N MET A 5 50.90 -80.61 98.71
CA MET A 5 50.88 -81.93 98.05
C MET A 5 50.29 -83.01 98.97
N GLU A 6 50.50 -82.93 100.29
CA GLU A 6 49.84 -83.82 101.26
C GLU A 6 48.33 -83.59 101.34
N ARG A 7 47.87 -82.35 101.21
CA ARG A 7 46.43 -82.04 101.14
C ARG A 7 45.82 -82.60 99.86
N GLU A 8 46.45 -82.39 98.71
CA GLU A 8 45.99 -82.94 97.43
C GLU A 8 45.96 -84.48 97.44
N VAL A 9 46.97 -85.14 98.00
CA VAL A 9 46.97 -86.61 98.11
C VAL A 9 45.87 -87.09 99.06
N ASN A 10 45.62 -86.41 100.17
CA ASN A 10 44.52 -86.76 101.08
C ASN A 10 43.14 -86.50 100.45
N GLU A 11 43.01 -85.45 99.64
CA GLU A 11 41.78 -85.12 98.93
C GLU A 11 41.51 -86.11 97.79
N LEU A 12 42.54 -86.52 97.04
CA LEU A 12 42.46 -87.61 96.06
C LEU A 12 42.17 -88.96 96.72
N ARG A 13 42.73 -89.25 97.90
CA ARG A 13 42.39 -90.45 98.68
C ARG A 13 40.93 -90.45 99.11
N ARG A 14 40.43 -89.32 99.60
CA ARG A 14 39.03 -89.16 99.97
C ARG A 14 38.11 -89.32 98.75
N GLN A 15 38.45 -88.71 97.62
CA GLN A 15 37.71 -88.89 96.37
C GLN A 15 37.74 -90.35 95.90
N TYR A 16 38.88 -91.03 96.02
CA TYR A 16 38.98 -92.46 95.68
C TYR A 16 38.14 -93.34 96.62
N GLU A 17 38.11 -93.05 97.91
CA GLU A 17 37.26 -93.75 98.87
C GLU A 17 35.77 -93.48 98.64
N ASP A 18 35.40 -92.23 98.33
CA ASP A 18 34.05 -91.83 97.97
C ASP A 18 33.60 -92.52 96.68
N GLU A 19 34.42 -92.53 95.62
CA GLU A 19 34.13 -93.25 94.37
C GLU A 19 34.07 -94.77 94.58
N LYS A 20 34.92 -95.33 95.44
CA LYS A 20 34.84 -96.75 95.80
C LYS A 20 33.57 -97.07 96.57
N SER A 21 33.08 -96.15 97.41
CA SER A 21 31.81 -96.29 98.12
C SER A 21 30.61 -96.21 97.16
N LYS A 22 30.65 -95.29 96.18
CA LYS A 22 29.65 -95.20 95.11
C LYS A 22 29.66 -96.42 94.20
N ASN A 23 30.83 -96.96 93.87
CA ASN A 23 30.89 -98.18 93.06
C ASN A 23 30.27 -99.37 93.80
N ARG A 24 30.46 -99.46 95.12
CA ARG A 24 29.80 -100.48 95.94
C ARG A 24 28.29 -100.27 96.03
N SER A 25 27.79 -99.03 96.10
CA SER A 25 26.34 -98.78 96.04
C SER A 25 25.77 -99.13 94.66
N ASN A 26 26.46 -98.75 93.59
CA ASN A 26 26.06 -99.09 92.22
C ASN A 26 26.10 -100.60 91.97
N GLU A 27 27.07 -101.33 92.52
CA GLU A 27 27.11 -102.79 92.46
C GLU A 27 25.93 -103.44 93.21
N ARG A 28 25.53 -102.87 94.36
CA ARG A 28 24.34 -103.32 95.09
C ARG A 28 23.06 -103.03 94.31
N GLU A 29 22.92 -101.82 93.77
CA GLU A 29 21.78 -101.46 92.92
C GLU A 29 21.72 -102.34 91.67
N LYS A 30 22.87 -102.59 91.02
CA LYS A 30 22.94 -103.52 89.89
C LYS A 30 22.53 -104.94 90.30
N ALA A 31 22.95 -105.42 91.46
CA ALA A 31 22.55 -106.73 91.97
C ALA A 31 21.05 -106.79 92.33
N GLU A 32 20.49 -105.71 92.87
CA GLU A 32 19.05 -105.60 93.14
C GLU A 32 18.23 -105.53 91.85
N LEU A 33 18.68 -104.77 90.85
CA LEU A 33 18.05 -104.73 89.53
C LEU A 33 18.14 -106.08 88.83
N LEU A 34 19.28 -106.78 88.90
CA LEU A 34 19.40 -108.14 88.36
C LEU A 34 18.48 -109.12 89.08
N ARG A 35 18.35 -109.06 90.40
CA ARG A 35 17.34 -109.86 91.13
C ARG A 35 15.92 -109.52 90.69
N LYS A 36 15.61 -108.24 90.48
CA LYS A 36 14.28 -107.81 90.05
C LYS A 36 13.98 -108.25 88.62
N ILE A 37 14.97 -108.18 87.72
CA ILE A 37 14.88 -108.75 86.37
C ILE A 37 14.65 -110.26 86.46
N GLN A 38 15.39 -110.98 87.31
CA GLN A 38 15.22 -112.42 87.48
C GLN A 38 13.83 -112.78 88.02
N VAL A 39 13.31 -112.02 88.98
CA VAL A 39 11.92 -112.20 89.46
C VAL A 39 10.92 -111.91 88.34
N LEU A 40 11.10 -110.84 87.56
CA LEU A 40 10.23 -110.55 86.41
C LEU A 40 10.36 -111.61 85.30
N GLU A 41 11.54 -112.19 85.10
CA GLU A 41 11.76 -113.31 84.18
C GLU A 41 11.10 -114.58 84.70
N GLU A 42 11.15 -114.88 86.01
CA GLU A 42 10.42 -116.00 86.62
C GLU A 42 8.89 -115.79 86.58
N GLU A 43 8.42 -114.56 86.78
CA GLU A 43 7.01 -114.20 86.60
C GLU A 43 6.57 -114.30 85.14
N ASN A 44 7.42 -113.91 84.18
CA ASN A 44 7.15 -114.08 82.74
C ASN A 44 7.32 -115.54 82.27
N ALA A 45 8.19 -116.32 82.90
CA ALA A 45 8.43 -117.74 82.61
C ALA A 45 7.36 -118.66 83.21
N LYS A 46 6.56 -118.16 84.16
CA LYS A 46 5.23 -118.72 84.43
C LYS A 46 4.35 -118.41 83.22
N VAL A 47 4.51 -119.23 82.18
CA VAL A 47 3.65 -119.28 81.01
C VAL A 47 2.25 -119.70 81.49
N VAL A 48 1.46 -118.72 81.92
CA VAL A 48 0.02 -118.86 81.89
C VAL A 48 -0.30 -119.01 80.41
N ILE A 49 -0.74 -120.19 80.00
CA ILE A 49 -1.40 -120.39 78.70
C ILE A 49 -2.72 -119.63 78.79
N GLN A 50 -2.64 -118.30 78.71
CA GLN A 50 -3.75 -117.48 78.28
C GLN A 50 -3.80 -117.73 76.79
N GLU A 51 -4.76 -118.56 76.39
CA GLU A 51 -5.28 -118.57 75.04
C GLU A 51 -5.74 -117.14 74.73
N LYS A 52 -4.80 -116.30 74.31
CA LYS A 52 -5.10 -115.01 73.70
C LYS A 52 -5.69 -115.36 72.36
N VAL A 53 -6.99 -115.67 72.36
CA VAL A 53 -7.83 -115.31 71.23
C VAL A 53 -7.58 -113.81 71.07
N ARG A 54 -6.67 -113.47 70.15
CA ARG A 54 -6.68 -112.13 69.56
C ARG A 54 -7.97 -112.10 68.77
N GLU A 55 -9.08 -111.88 69.47
CA GLU A 55 -10.24 -111.31 68.83
C GLU A 55 -9.76 -109.93 68.43
N ILE A 56 -9.22 -109.85 67.21
CA ILE A 56 -9.10 -108.59 66.52
C ILE A 56 -10.55 -108.20 66.33
N VAL A 57 -11.13 -107.56 67.35
CA VAL A 57 -12.34 -106.77 67.20
C VAL A 57 -11.91 -105.69 66.23
N ARG A 58 -11.99 -106.00 64.93
CA ARG A 58 -11.94 -105.00 63.88
C ARG A 58 -13.14 -104.13 64.21
N PRO A 59 -12.95 -102.89 64.66
CA PRO A 59 -14.08 -101.98 64.76
C PRO A 59 -14.71 -102.00 63.37
N ASP A 60 -16.03 -102.15 63.31
CA ASP A 60 -16.72 -102.34 62.03
C ASP A 60 -16.26 -101.22 61.08
N PRO A 61 -15.65 -101.51 59.92
CA PRO A 61 -15.06 -100.47 59.06
C PRO A 61 -16.08 -99.40 58.68
N LYS A 62 -17.39 -99.71 58.76
CA LYS A 62 -18.48 -98.75 58.63
C LYS A 62 -18.50 -97.74 59.78
N ALA A 63 -18.37 -98.18 61.04
CA ALA A 63 -18.31 -97.32 62.20
C ALA A 63 -17.04 -96.44 62.21
N GLU A 64 -15.89 -96.97 61.80
CA GLU A 64 -14.67 -96.16 61.66
C GLU A 64 -14.81 -95.08 60.58
N ASN A 65 -15.41 -95.42 59.44
CA ASN A 65 -15.70 -94.46 58.37
C ASN A 65 -16.71 -93.41 58.82
N GLU A 66 -17.76 -93.78 59.55
CA GLU A 66 -18.73 -92.83 60.11
C GLU A 66 -18.07 -91.88 61.12
N VAL A 67 -17.21 -92.39 62.00
CA VAL A 67 -16.44 -91.55 62.94
C VAL A 67 -15.46 -90.63 62.19
N ALA A 68 -14.82 -91.11 61.12
CA ALA A 68 -13.96 -90.28 60.28
C ALA A 68 -14.76 -89.17 59.56
N ASN A 69 -15.93 -89.49 59.03
CA ASN A 69 -16.83 -88.54 58.39
C ASN A 69 -17.33 -87.49 59.38
N LEU A 70 -17.79 -87.90 60.57
CA LEU A 70 -18.23 -86.97 61.62
C LEU A 70 -17.10 -86.05 62.10
N ARG A 71 -15.85 -86.54 62.14
CA ARG A 71 -14.68 -85.70 62.43
C ARG A 71 -14.41 -84.68 61.34
N LEU A 72 -14.56 -85.06 60.06
CA LEU A 72 -14.43 -84.13 58.94
C LEU A 72 -15.53 -83.08 58.96
N GLU A 73 -16.77 -83.49 59.19
CA GLU A 73 -17.92 -82.59 59.34
C GLU A 73 -17.72 -81.61 60.49
N LEU A 74 -17.23 -82.07 61.66
CA LEU A 74 -16.94 -81.18 62.79
C LEU A 74 -15.90 -80.11 62.41
N VAL A 75 -14.80 -80.51 61.77
CA VAL A 75 -13.75 -79.58 61.31
C VAL A 75 -14.31 -78.61 60.26
N GLU A 76 -15.19 -79.07 59.38
CA GLU A 76 -15.83 -78.21 58.39
C GLU A 76 -16.78 -77.20 59.05
N GLN A 77 -17.56 -77.62 60.05
CA GLN A 77 -18.41 -76.73 60.83
C GLN A 77 -17.60 -75.70 61.62
N GLU A 78 -16.50 -76.11 62.26
CA GLU A 78 -15.59 -75.19 62.94
C GLU A 78 -14.97 -74.15 61.97
N ARG A 79 -14.67 -74.55 60.72
CA ARG A 79 -14.23 -73.61 59.69
C ARG A 79 -15.34 -72.63 59.29
N LYS A 80 -16.58 -73.11 59.12
CA LYS A 80 -17.74 -72.26 58.79
C LYS A 80 -18.05 -71.28 59.92
N CYS A 81 -18.05 -71.74 61.18
CA CYS A 81 -18.22 -70.89 62.35
C CYS A 81 -17.15 -69.80 62.43
N ARG A 82 -15.88 -70.16 62.24
CA ARG A 82 -14.76 -69.20 62.23
C ARG A 82 -14.88 -68.18 61.10
N GLY A 83 -15.24 -68.62 59.88
CA GLY A 83 -15.48 -67.71 58.75
C GLY A 83 -16.64 -66.75 59.04
N GLY A 84 -17.72 -67.25 59.65
CA GLY A 84 -18.84 -66.41 60.12
C GLY A 84 -18.44 -65.42 61.20
N GLU A 85 -17.61 -65.82 62.16
CA GLU A 85 -17.07 -64.93 63.20
C GLU A 85 -16.16 -63.84 62.62
N GLU A 86 -15.35 -64.16 61.61
CA GLU A 86 -14.50 -63.20 60.90
C GLU A 86 -15.35 -62.19 60.11
N GLN A 87 -16.40 -62.64 59.42
CA GLN A 87 -17.37 -61.77 58.75
C GLN A 87 -18.10 -60.87 59.75
N LEU A 88 -18.54 -61.43 60.89
CA LEU A 88 -19.18 -60.66 61.94
C LEU A 88 -18.23 -59.58 62.49
N LYS A 89 -16.95 -59.91 62.69
CA LYS A 89 -15.93 -58.93 63.09
C LYS A 89 -15.74 -57.85 62.02
N SER A 90 -15.70 -58.19 60.73
CA SER A 90 -15.64 -57.21 59.64
C SER A 90 -16.84 -56.26 59.69
N CYS A 91 -18.06 -56.80 59.75
CA CYS A 91 -19.27 -56.00 59.85
C CYS A 91 -19.31 -55.14 61.13
N GLN A 92 -18.82 -55.66 62.27
CA GLN A 92 -18.69 -54.88 63.49
C GLN A 92 -17.69 -53.74 63.34
N THR A 93 -16.54 -53.96 62.68
CA THR A 93 -15.58 -52.90 62.39
C THR A 93 -16.14 -51.86 61.42
N GLU A 94 -16.86 -52.28 60.37
CA GLU A 94 -17.55 -51.38 59.44
C GLU A 94 -18.65 -50.57 60.14
N LEU A 95 -19.44 -51.19 61.02
CA LEU A 95 -20.41 -50.47 61.83
C LEU A 95 -19.74 -49.50 62.81
N ALA A 96 -18.57 -49.86 63.36
CA ALA A 96 -17.79 -48.96 64.20
C ALA A 96 -17.22 -47.78 63.38
N THR A 97 -16.72 -48.00 62.16
CA THR A 97 -16.27 -46.90 61.29
C THR A 97 -17.42 -46.01 60.84
N LEU A 98 -18.59 -46.58 60.53
CA LEU A 98 -19.80 -45.81 60.21
C LEU A 98 -20.33 -45.02 61.41
N ARG A 99 -20.32 -45.60 62.61
CA ARG A 99 -20.66 -44.88 63.85
C ARG A 99 -19.66 -43.76 64.15
N ASN A 100 -18.37 -44.02 63.98
CA ASN A 100 -17.31 -43.04 64.21
C ASN A 100 -17.28 -41.92 63.14
N ARG A 101 -17.86 -42.16 61.95
CA ARG A 101 -18.07 -41.12 60.93
C ARG A 101 -19.15 -40.09 61.32
N GLY A 102 -20.02 -40.40 62.28
CA GLY A 102 -21.08 -39.51 62.76
C GLY A 102 -22.07 -39.07 61.65
N PRO A 103 -23.13 -38.31 61.99
CA PRO A 103 -23.97 -37.66 60.98
C PRO A 103 -23.16 -36.54 60.32
N GLN A 104 -22.55 -36.84 59.17
CA GLN A 104 -21.89 -35.86 58.33
C GLN A 104 -22.97 -34.98 57.71
N VAL A 105 -23.19 -33.80 58.30
CA VAL A 105 -23.95 -32.73 57.64
C VAL A 105 -23.11 -32.28 56.46
N GLU A 106 -23.34 -32.85 55.29
CA GLU A 106 -22.89 -32.28 54.03
C GLU A 106 -23.63 -30.95 53.85
N VAL A 107 -23.03 -29.85 54.29
CA VAL A 107 -23.38 -28.54 53.77
C VAL A 107 -22.87 -28.53 52.32
N LYS A 108 -23.72 -28.92 51.38
CA LYS A 108 -23.49 -28.62 49.96
C LYS A 108 -23.69 -27.12 49.79
N GLU A 109 -22.62 -26.36 49.89
CA GLU A 109 -22.61 -24.96 49.47
C GLU A 109 -22.70 -24.93 47.94
N VAL A 110 -23.92 -24.96 47.40
CA VAL A 110 -24.17 -24.75 45.98
C VAL A 110 -24.10 -23.24 45.73
N ILE A 111 -22.91 -22.73 45.41
CA ILE A 111 -22.76 -21.36 44.91
C ILE A 111 -23.37 -21.34 43.50
N LYS A 112 -24.56 -20.74 43.36
CA LYS A 112 -25.14 -20.42 42.05
C LYS A 112 -24.67 -19.01 41.68
N GLU A 113 -23.58 -18.93 40.93
CA GLU A 113 -23.14 -17.67 40.32
C GLU A 113 -24.07 -17.34 39.16
N VAL A 114 -24.97 -16.38 39.36
CA VAL A 114 -25.81 -15.82 38.30
C VAL A 114 -25.08 -14.59 37.75
N ILE A 115 -24.22 -14.80 36.74
CA ILE A 115 -23.55 -13.71 36.03
C ILE A 115 -24.59 -13.00 35.16
N LYS A 116 -25.01 -11.79 35.57
CA LYS A 116 -25.80 -10.89 34.72
C LYS A 116 -24.85 -9.89 34.06
N TYR A 117 -24.54 -10.10 32.78
CA TYR A 117 -23.90 -9.08 31.96
C TYR A 117 -24.88 -7.91 31.78
N LYS A 118 -24.67 -6.82 32.49
CA LYS A 118 -25.28 -5.53 32.17
C LYS A 118 -24.22 -4.76 31.40
N ASN A 119 -24.54 -4.33 30.19
CA ASN A 119 -23.71 -3.36 29.49
C ASN A 119 -23.60 -2.11 30.36
N ASP A 120 -22.41 -1.50 30.40
CA ASP A 120 -22.24 -0.26 31.15
C ASP A 120 -23.20 0.79 30.58
N PRO A 121 -23.98 1.49 31.43
CA PRO A 121 -24.97 2.46 30.97
C PRO A 121 -24.34 3.63 30.22
N GLU A 122 -23.02 3.80 30.31
CA GLU A 122 -22.25 4.76 29.51
C GLU A 122 -22.05 4.27 28.08
N THR A 123 -21.73 2.98 27.88
CA THR A 123 -21.59 2.37 26.54
C THR A 123 -22.91 2.38 25.77
N GLU A 124 -24.04 2.13 26.44
CA GLU A 124 -25.36 2.21 25.79
C GLU A 124 -25.70 3.64 25.35
N ARG A 125 -25.33 4.65 26.15
CA ARG A 125 -25.52 6.06 25.79
C ARG A 125 -24.61 6.49 24.64
N GLU A 126 -23.37 6.02 24.63
CA GLU A 126 -22.44 6.28 23.52
C GLU A 126 -22.94 5.62 22.22
N LEU A 127 -23.42 4.37 22.29
CA LEU A 127 -24.04 3.71 21.16
C LEU A 127 -25.29 4.44 20.67
N GLN A 128 -26.15 4.91 21.57
CA GLN A 128 -27.32 5.72 21.21
C GLN A 128 -26.92 7.03 20.51
N ARG A 129 -25.93 7.75 21.03
CA ARG A 129 -25.41 8.97 20.39
C ARG A 129 -24.84 8.70 19.00
N LEU A 130 -24.08 7.62 18.84
CA LEU A 130 -23.52 7.22 17.54
C LEU A 130 -24.63 6.82 16.56
N CYS A 131 -25.66 6.11 17.02
CA CYS A 131 -26.83 5.79 16.20
C CYS A 131 -27.57 7.06 15.75
N GLU A 132 -27.77 8.03 16.65
CA GLU A 132 -28.36 9.34 16.33
C GLU A 132 -27.51 10.09 15.30
N GLU A 133 -26.18 10.15 15.48
CA GLU A 133 -25.29 10.81 14.51
C GLU A 133 -25.34 10.12 13.14
N ILE A 134 -25.37 8.78 13.10
CA ILE A 134 -25.50 8.03 11.84
C ILE A 134 -26.85 8.34 11.17
N MET A 135 -27.94 8.42 11.92
CA MET A 135 -29.25 8.78 11.38
C MET A 135 -29.26 10.20 10.81
N ASP A 136 -28.67 11.18 11.52
CA ASP A 136 -28.59 12.57 11.06
C ASP A 136 -27.74 12.69 9.79
N ARG A 137 -26.59 11.99 9.74
CA ARG A 137 -25.71 11.92 8.56
C ARG A 137 -26.43 11.27 7.38
N THR A 138 -27.13 10.17 7.61
CA THR A 138 -27.91 9.46 6.58
C THR A 138 -29.00 10.38 6.03
N GLY A 139 -29.73 11.09 6.90
CA GLY A 139 -30.73 12.06 6.46
C GLY A 139 -30.13 13.25 5.69
N ALA A 140 -28.90 13.66 5.99
CA ALA A 140 -28.20 14.69 5.22
C ALA A 140 -27.79 14.20 3.83
N ILE A 141 -27.32 12.95 3.73
CA ILE A 141 -26.98 12.29 2.46
C ILE A 141 -28.23 12.16 1.58
N GLU A 142 -29.34 11.67 2.14
CA GLU A 142 -30.61 11.54 1.40
C GLU A 142 -31.10 12.89 0.86
N ARG A 143 -30.97 13.98 1.64
CA ARG A 143 -31.30 15.34 1.16
C ARG A 143 -30.39 15.77 0.00
N ALA A 144 -29.09 15.54 0.11
CA ALA A 144 -28.14 15.86 -0.95
C ALA A 144 -28.39 15.02 -2.22
N ASP A 145 -28.73 13.74 -2.08
CA ASP A 145 -29.07 12.87 -3.20
C ASP A 145 -30.32 13.33 -3.94
N LEU A 146 -31.34 13.81 -3.21
CA LEU A 146 -32.53 14.41 -3.81
C LEU A 146 -32.20 15.71 -4.56
N GLU A 147 -31.35 16.56 -4.02
CA GLU A 147 -30.88 17.79 -4.68
C GLU A 147 -30.08 17.47 -5.96
N ILE A 148 -29.15 16.51 -5.88
CA ILE A 148 -28.39 16.01 -7.04
C ILE A 148 -29.34 15.48 -8.10
N TYR A 149 -30.37 14.74 -7.72
CA TYR A 149 -31.35 14.21 -8.67
C TYR A 149 -32.14 15.35 -9.36
N GLN A 150 -32.58 16.36 -8.61
CA GLN A 150 -33.26 17.54 -9.18
C GLN A 150 -32.36 18.30 -10.15
N LEU A 151 -31.11 18.56 -9.78
CA LEU A 151 -30.12 19.24 -10.63
C LEU A 151 -29.84 18.43 -11.89
N LYS A 152 -29.75 17.10 -11.80
CA LYS A 152 -29.60 16.23 -12.97
C LYS A 152 -30.78 16.34 -13.92
N GLN A 153 -32.01 16.39 -13.39
CA GLN A 153 -33.20 16.62 -14.21
C GLN A 153 -33.17 18.00 -14.87
N GLU A 154 -32.78 19.05 -14.14
CA GLU A 154 -32.66 20.40 -14.70
C GLU A 154 -31.60 20.47 -15.81
N ILE A 155 -30.42 19.88 -15.59
CA ILE A 155 -29.39 19.74 -16.62
C ILE A 155 -29.93 18.98 -17.84
N GLN A 156 -30.68 17.91 -17.64
CA GLN A 156 -31.26 17.14 -18.73
C GLN A 156 -32.28 17.97 -19.50
N VAL A 157 -33.16 18.70 -18.81
CA VAL A 157 -34.10 19.65 -19.43
C VAL A 157 -33.34 20.74 -20.19
N LEU A 158 -32.27 21.30 -19.64
CA LEU A 158 -31.46 22.31 -20.33
C LEU A 158 -30.72 21.74 -21.55
N LYS A 159 -30.28 20.48 -21.51
CA LYS A 159 -29.69 19.79 -22.67
C LYS A 159 -30.72 19.50 -23.75
N ASP A 160 -31.93 19.08 -23.36
CA ASP A 160 -33.02 18.74 -24.27
C ASP A 160 -33.69 20.01 -24.83
N THR A 161 -33.64 21.10 -24.08
CA THR A 161 -33.98 22.44 -24.54
C THR A 161 -32.85 22.91 -25.45
N LYS A 162 -32.91 22.51 -26.73
CA LYS A 162 -32.10 23.13 -27.79
C LYS A 162 -32.15 24.65 -27.61
N PRO A 163 -31.02 25.38 -27.69
CA PRO A 163 -31.05 26.83 -27.60
C PRO A 163 -32.05 27.32 -28.64
N GLN A 164 -33.14 27.94 -28.19
CA GLN A 164 -34.07 28.64 -29.06
C GLN A 164 -33.31 29.84 -29.63
N VAL A 165 -32.55 29.59 -30.70
CA VAL A 165 -32.15 30.65 -31.61
C VAL A 165 -33.47 31.18 -32.15
N GLN A 166 -33.84 32.37 -31.70
CA GLN A 166 -34.98 33.10 -32.23
C GLN A 166 -34.70 33.39 -33.71
N LEU A 167 -35.08 32.47 -34.60
CA LEU A 167 -35.42 32.84 -35.95
C LEU A 167 -36.71 33.63 -35.83
N LYS A 168 -36.59 34.96 -35.75
CA LYS A 168 -37.70 35.87 -36.01
C LYS A 168 -38.13 35.60 -37.45
N GLU A 169 -39.09 34.70 -37.64
CA GLU A 169 -39.96 34.69 -38.80
C GLU A 169 -40.74 36.01 -38.79
N VAL A 170 -40.12 37.05 -39.37
CA VAL A 170 -40.87 38.17 -39.92
C VAL A 170 -41.62 37.58 -41.11
N VAL A 171 -42.93 37.43 -40.94
CA VAL A 171 -43.88 37.12 -41.99
C VAL A 171 -43.65 38.11 -43.14
N GLN A 172 -42.96 37.60 -44.17
CA GLN A 172 -43.27 37.72 -45.58
C GLN A 172 -44.25 38.85 -45.97
N GLU A 173 -43.76 40.08 -45.97
CA GLU A 173 -44.31 41.13 -46.83
C GLU A 173 -43.18 41.64 -47.73
N ILE A 174 -43.07 40.96 -48.88
CA ILE A 174 -42.47 41.40 -50.14
C ILE A 174 -41.20 42.26 -49.98
N LEU A 175 -40.04 41.66 -49.75
CA LEU A 175 -38.79 42.16 -50.32
C LEU A 175 -37.86 40.97 -50.57
N GLN A 176 -37.45 40.84 -51.82
CA GLN A 176 -36.49 39.85 -52.31
C GLN A 176 -35.14 40.03 -51.59
N TYR A 177 -34.89 39.32 -50.49
CA TYR A 177 -33.51 39.10 -50.05
C TYR A 177 -32.97 37.91 -50.84
N ARG A 178 -32.41 38.20 -52.02
CA ARG A 178 -31.35 37.34 -52.56
C ARG A 178 -30.25 37.38 -51.51
N GLU A 179 -29.92 36.24 -50.91
CA GLU A 179 -28.60 36.10 -50.30
C GLU A 179 -27.60 36.60 -51.33
N ASP A 180 -26.82 37.63 -50.99
CA ASP A 180 -25.84 38.17 -51.91
C ASP A 180 -24.95 37.00 -52.37
N PRO A 181 -24.88 36.68 -53.67
CA PRO A 181 -24.15 35.50 -54.14
C PRO A 181 -22.69 35.51 -53.66
N LYS A 182 -22.14 36.70 -53.42
CA LYS A 182 -20.81 36.94 -52.86
C LYS A 182 -20.65 36.45 -51.43
N THR A 183 -21.61 36.66 -50.53
CA THR A 183 -21.49 36.17 -49.14
C THR A 183 -21.64 34.66 -49.06
N ARG A 184 -22.44 34.06 -49.95
CA ARG A 184 -22.51 32.61 -50.08
C ARG A 184 -21.23 32.01 -50.66
N GLU A 185 -20.67 32.61 -51.71
CA GLU A 185 -19.38 32.24 -52.28
C GLU A 185 -18.25 32.39 -51.24
N GLU A 186 -18.27 33.44 -50.43
CA GLU A 186 -17.32 33.63 -49.32
C GLU A 186 -17.46 32.57 -48.23
N VAL A 187 -18.68 32.20 -47.84
CA VAL A 187 -18.91 31.12 -46.86
C VAL A 187 -18.52 29.75 -47.42
N GLU A 188 -18.80 29.49 -48.69
CA GLU A 188 -18.37 28.26 -49.37
C GLU A 188 -16.83 28.22 -49.51
N PHE A 189 -16.20 29.37 -49.77
CA PHE A 189 -14.74 29.52 -49.79
C PHE A 189 -14.11 29.30 -48.41
N LEU A 190 -14.66 29.89 -47.36
CA LEU A 190 -14.18 29.69 -45.98
C LEU A 190 -14.39 28.25 -45.50
N ARG A 191 -15.48 27.60 -45.92
CA ARG A 191 -15.70 26.16 -45.67
C ARG A 191 -14.70 25.30 -46.42
N ALA A 192 -14.38 25.64 -47.67
CA ALA A 192 -13.35 24.95 -48.44
C ALA A 192 -11.96 25.14 -47.79
N GLN A 193 -11.61 26.35 -47.36
CA GLN A 193 -10.38 26.62 -46.63
C GLN A 193 -10.30 25.85 -45.31
N LEU A 194 -11.38 25.80 -44.53
CA LEU A 194 -11.43 25.02 -43.29
C LEU A 194 -11.23 23.53 -43.55
N ALA A 195 -11.86 22.98 -44.60
CA ALA A 195 -11.69 21.58 -44.98
C ALA A 195 -10.27 21.29 -45.46
N ASP A 196 -9.65 22.22 -46.20
CA ASP A 196 -8.26 22.10 -46.64
C ASP A 196 -7.27 22.17 -45.45
N GLU A 197 -7.49 23.07 -44.48
CA GLU A 197 -6.68 23.14 -43.26
C GLU A 197 -6.84 21.89 -42.38
N GLN A 198 -8.06 21.37 -42.25
CA GLN A 198 -8.31 20.09 -41.56
C GLN A 198 -7.59 18.92 -42.25
N LYS A 199 -7.60 18.90 -43.59
CA LYS A 199 -6.90 17.89 -44.38
C LYS A 199 -5.37 18.01 -44.22
N LYS A 200 -4.82 19.24 -44.24
CA LYS A 200 -3.40 19.48 -43.95
C LYS A 200 -3.02 19.02 -42.55
N HIS A 201 -3.87 19.25 -41.55
CA HIS A 201 -3.65 18.76 -40.19
C HIS A 201 -3.53 17.23 -40.14
N ILE A 202 -4.47 16.53 -40.79
CA ILE A 202 -4.46 15.07 -40.87
C ILE A 202 -3.24 14.56 -41.64
N ASP A 203 -2.84 15.23 -42.73
CA ASP A 203 -1.67 14.84 -43.51
C ASP A 203 -0.36 15.10 -42.74
N LEU A 204 -0.27 16.18 -41.95
CA LEU A 204 0.85 16.45 -41.05
C LEU A 204 0.93 15.42 -39.91
N GLU A 205 -0.19 15.04 -39.31
CA GLU A 205 -0.24 13.97 -38.30
C GLU A 205 0.23 12.63 -38.88
N ARG A 206 -0.17 12.32 -40.11
CA ARG A 206 0.33 11.12 -40.82
C ARG A 206 1.83 11.19 -41.10
N GLU A 207 2.35 12.34 -41.50
CA GLU A 207 3.79 12.54 -41.71
C GLU A 207 4.58 12.42 -40.40
N GLN A 208 4.04 12.93 -39.29
CA GLN A 208 4.63 12.78 -37.96
C GLN A 208 4.69 11.30 -37.55
N LEU A 209 3.59 10.54 -37.71
CA LEU A 209 3.59 9.10 -37.42
C LEU A 209 4.61 8.34 -38.29
N LEU A 210 4.73 8.67 -39.57
CA LEU A 210 5.74 8.08 -40.45
C LEU A 210 7.18 8.46 -40.05
N GLN A 211 7.39 9.66 -39.53
CA GLN A 211 8.68 10.10 -39.00
C GLN A 211 9.02 9.40 -37.69
N GLU A 212 8.05 9.26 -36.78
CA GLU A 212 8.20 8.50 -35.53
C GLU A 212 8.51 7.03 -35.80
N GLU A 213 7.83 6.39 -36.76
CA GLU A 213 8.15 5.02 -37.17
C GLU A 213 9.57 4.91 -37.76
N LYS A 214 10.01 5.89 -38.58
CA LYS A 214 11.38 5.94 -39.08
C LYS A 214 12.40 6.18 -37.98
N ILE A 215 12.08 6.99 -36.98
CA ILE A 215 12.93 7.22 -35.80
C ILE A 215 13.04 5.92 -35.02
N ARG A 216 11.91 5.23 -34.75
CA ARG A 216 11.90 3.95 -34.05
C ARG A 216 12.70 2.87 -34.79
N GLN A 217 12.54 2.77 -36.11
CA GLN A 217 13.36 1.87 -36.94
C GLN A 217 14.85 2.23 -36.88
N LYS A 218 15.20 3.51 -36.90
CA LYS A 218 16.59 3.96 -36.76
C LYS A 218 17.15 3.74 -35.36
N GLU A 219 16.35 3.87 -34.30
CA GLU A 219 16.72 3.54 -32.92
C GLU A 219 16.95 2.04 -32.76
N GLU A 220 16.08 1.22 -33.36
CA GLU A 220 16.27 -0.22 -33.48
C GLU A 220 17.56 -0.52 -34.27
N GLU A 221 17.82 0.11 -35.41
CA GLU A 221 19.08 -0.05 -36.15
C GLU A 221 20.30 0.41 -35.34
N LEU A 222 20.23 1.54 -34.64
CA LEU A 222 21.31 2.08 -33.80
C LEU A 222 21.60 1.16 -32.60
N SER A 223 20.57 0.53 -32.03
CA SER A 223 20.74 -0.49 -30.99
C SER A 223 21.32 -1.81 -31.52
N HIS A 224 21.16 -2.10 -32.82
CA HIS A 224 21.75 -3.28 -33.49
C HIS A 224 23.13 -3.02 -34.11
N VAL A 225 23.49 -1.77 -34.43
CA VAL A 225 24.84 -1.40 -34.87
C VAL A 225 25.77 -1.40 -33.66
N ARG A 226 26.43 -2.53 -33.44
CA ARG A 226 27.57 -2.67 -32.53
C ARG A 226 28.57 -1.53 -32.74
N GLU A 227 28.67 -0.69 -31.71
CA GLU A 227 29.84 0.04 -31.24
C GLU A 227 31.05 0.01 -32.21
N LYS A 228 31.03 0.88 -33.21
CA LYS A 228 32.27 1.38 -33.81
C LYS A 228 32.63 2.66 -33.07
N VAL A 229 33.46 2.52 -32.05
CA VAL A 229 34.11 3.63 -31.36
C VAL A 229 34.93 4.42 -32.38
N VAL A 230 34.35 5.52 -32.87
CA VAL A 230 35.12 6.61 -33.45
C VAL A 230 35.37 7.58 -32.30
N GLN A 231 36.63 7.74 -31.93
CA GLN A 231 37.09 8.74 -30.98
C GLN A 231 36.68 10.11 -31.52
N GLN A 232 35.63 10.68 -30.95
CA GLN A 232 35.28 12.08 -31.14
C GLN A 232 34.92 12.64 -29.77
N GLU A 233 35.60 13.70 -29.39
CA GLU A 233 35.59 14.32 -28.07
C GLU A 233 34.19 14.39 -27.46
N VAL A 234 33.96 13.53 -26.48
CA VAL A 234 32.77 13.55 -25.65
C VAL A 234 32.97 14.73 -24.70
N VAL A 235 32.30 15.85 -24.98
CA VAL A 235 31.89 16.76 -23.92
C VAL A 235 31.12 15.90 -22.94
N LYS A 236 31.71 15.67 -21.77
CA LYS A 236 31.09 14.93 -20.69
C LYS A 236 29.72 15.55 -20.45
N TYR A 237 28.65 14.83 -20.78
CA TYR A 237 27.39 15.03 -20.10
C TYR A 237 27.66 14.59 -18.65
N GLU A 238 28.02 15.54 -17.80
CA GLU A 238 27.85 15.40 -16.37
C GLU A 238 26.35 15.28 -16.15
N GLN A 239 25.85 14.03 -16.11
CA GLN A 239 24.55 13.78 -15.49
C GLN A 239 24.69 14.24 -14.05
N ASP A 240 23.96 15.29 -13.70
CA ASP A 240 24.00 15.87 -12.36
C ASP A 240 23.84 14.76 -11.31
N PRO A 241 24.82 14.55 -10.42
CA PRO A 241 24.77 13.47 -9.43
C PRO A 241 23.58 13.62 -8.46
N SER A 242 23.03 14.83 -8.32
CA SER A 242 21.77 15.08 -7.61
C SER A 242 20.58 14.43 -8.30
N LEU A 243 20.48 14.51 -9.63
CA LEU A 243 19.38 13.94 -10.39
C LEU A 243 19.39 12.40 -10.32
N GLN A 244 20.58 11.78 -10.37
CA GLN A 244 20.71 10.34 -10.15
C GLN A 244 20.34 9.94 -8.72
N ALA A 245 20.70 10.73 -7.71
CA ALA A 245 20.30 10.48 -6.33
C ALA A 245 18.78 10.57 -6.15
N GLU A 246 18.12 11.51 -6.82
CA GLU A 246 16.66 11.63 -6.83
C GLU A 246 15.98 10.47 -7.55
N VAL A 247 16.47 10.06 -8.73
CA VAL A 247 15.93 8.89 -9.44
C VAL A 247 16.09 7.62 -8.60
N ASN A 248 17.21 7.46 -7.90
CA ASN A 248 17.44 6.33 -7.02
C ASN A 248 16.54 6.38 -5.77
N SER A 249 16.29 7.56 -5.20
CA SER A 249 15.38 7.70 -4.05
C SER A 249 13.93 7.44 -4.45
N PHE A 250 13.49 7.91 -5.61
CA PHE A 250 12.17 7.59 -6.16
C PHE A 250 12.03 6.10 -6.46
N SER A 251 13.07 5.47 -7.03
CA SER A 251 13.06 4.03 -7.31
C SER A 251 12.92 3.23 -6.01
N GLN A 252 13.65 3.58 -4.96
CA GLN A 252 13.53 2.95 -3.64
C GLN A 252 12.15 3.20 -3.01
N SER A 253 11.59 4.41 -3.17
CA SER A 253 10.23 4.72 -2.70
C SER A 253 9.20 3.85 -3.41
N ILE A 254 9.29 3.71 -4.73
CA ILE A 254 8.40 2.86 -5.53
C ILE A 254 8.54 1.39 -5.11
N GLU A 255 9.75 0.88 -4.90
CA GLU A 255 9.97 -0.48 -4.41
C GLU A 255 9.33 -0.71 -3.02
N ASN A 256 9.45 0.26 -2.12
CA ASN A 256 8.83 0.19 -0.79
C ASN A 256 7.29 0.21 -0.88
N GLU A 257 6.71 1.06 -1.72
CA GLU A 257 5.27 1.10 -1.97
C GLU A 257 4.76 -0.22 -2.57
N LEU A 258 5.49 -0.81 -3.52
CA LEU A 258 5.16 -2.13 -4.08
C LEU A 258 5.18 -3.22 -3.00
N MET A 259 6.17 -3.22 -2.10
CA MET A 259 6.24 -4.15 -0.98
C MET A 259 5.06 -3.95 0.00
N GLN A 260 4.67 -2.70 0.28
CA GLN A 260 3.50 -2.41 1.11
C GLN A 260 2.20 -2.90 0.47
N ILE A 261 2.03 -2.68 -0.84
CA ILE A 261 0.88 -3.19 -1.60
C ILE A 261 0.81 -4.72 -1.50
N ASP A 262 1.93 -5.42 -1.63
CA ASP A 262 1.94 -6.88 -1.53
C ASP A 262 1.63 -7.38 -0.12
N CYS A 263 2.15 -6.72 0.93
CA CYS A 263 1.78 -6.99 2.33
C CYS A 263 0.26 -6.81 2.55
N LEU A 264 -0.31 -5.69 2.10
CA LEU A 264 -1.74 -5.41 2.22
C LEU A 264 -2.59 -6.42 1.44
N ARG A 265 -2.13 -6.86 0.26
CA ARG A 265 -2.80 -7.93 -0.51
C ARG A 265 -2.79 -9.26 0.25
N GLU A 266 -1.72 -9.58 0.98
CA GLU A 266 -1.68 -10.77 1.83
C GLU A 266 -2.63 -10.67 3.02
N GLU A 267 -2.69 -9.52 3.67
CA GLU A 267 -3.63 -9.25 4.76
C GLU A 267 -5.08 -9.35 4.28
N MET A 268 -5.40 -8.77 3.12
CA MET A 268 -6.71 -8.90 2.49
C MET A 268 -7.06 -10.38 2.26
N ARG A 269 -6.12 -11.18 1.75
CA ARG A 269 -6.32 -12.63 1.57
C ARG A 269 -6.55 -13.35 2.89
N LYS A 270 -5.83 -12.99 3.96
CA LYS A 270 -6.04 -13.56 5.31
C LYS A 270 -7.42 -13.20 5.86
N LEU A 271 -7.83 -11.94 5.73
CA LEU A 271 -9.15 -11.47 6.17
C LEU A 271 -10.28 -12.12 5.39
N GLN A 272 -10.12 -12.32 4.08
CA GLN A 272 -11.09 -13.05 3.25
C GLN A 272 -11.27 -14.49 3.74
N ARG A 273 -10.18 -15.22 4.02
CA ARG A 273 -10.27 -16.58 4.59
C ARG A 273 -10.98 -16.57 5.93
N ARG A 274 -10.63 -15.62 6.82
CA ARG A 274 -11.28 -15.49 8.13
C ARG A 274 -12.77 -15.20 8.01
N ARG A 275 -13.16 -14.37 7.03
CA ARG A 275 -14.57 -14.10 6.74
C ARG A 275 -15.29 -15.36 6.31
N SER A 276 -14.71 -16.13 5.38
CA SER A 276 -15.31 -17.40 4.93
C SER A 276 -15.41 -18.46 6.05
N GLU A 277 -14.43 -18.52 6.95
CA GLU A 277 -14.52 -19.38 8.15
C GLU A 277 -15.69 -18.97 9.05
N LEU A 278 -15.86 -17.67 9.30
CA LEU A 278 -16.96 -17.15 10.12
C LEU A 278 -18.33 -17.34 9.44
N GLU A 279 -18.41 -17.18 8.12
CA GLU A 279 -19.61 -17.50 7.33
C GLU A 279 -19.99 -18.98 7.50
N CYS A 280 -19.03 -19.91 7.41
CA CYS A 280 -19.28 -21.34 7.64
C CYS A 280 -19.79 -21.62 9.08
N GLN A 281 -19.17 -20.99 10.09
CA GLN A 281 -19.59 -21.14 11.48
C GLN A 281 -21.01 -20.60 11.72
N LEU A 282 -21.38 -19.49 11.07
CA LEU A 282 -22.74 -18.95 11.14
C LEU A 282 -23.75 -19.91 10.51
N GLU A 283 -23.44 -20.49 9.35
CA GLU A 283 -24.32 -21.49 8.74
C GLU A 283 -24.48 -22.74 9.61
N GLU A 284 -23.43 -23.21 10.28
CA GLU A 284 -23.50 -24.34 11.22
C GLU A 284 -24.41 -24.02 12.41
N LEU A 285 -24.30 -22.82 12.98
CA LEU A 285 -25.18 -22.36 14.07
C LEU A 285 -26.62 -22.22 13.62
N GLU A 286 -26.87 -21.78 12.39
CA GLU A 286 -28.22 -21.72 11.81
C GLU A 286 -28.82 -23.12 11.63
N ARG A 287 -28.03 -24.09 11.16
CA ARG A 287 -28.44 -25.51 11.06
C ARG A 287 -28.75 -26.08 12.44
N GLU A 288 -27.94 -25.82 13.47
CA GLU A 288 -28.21 -26.26 14.83
C GLU A 288 -29.50 -25.63 15.39
N ARG A 289 -29.71 -24.33 15.15
CA ARG A 289 -30.95 -23.64 15.56
C ARG A 289 -32.18 -24.24 14.88
N GLN A 290 -32.08 -24.62 13.60
CA GLN A 290 -33.18 -25.28 12.89
C GLN A 290 -33.46 -26.67 13.47
N ALA A 291 -32.42 -27.49 13.69
CA ALA A 291 -32.55 -28.82 14.30
C ALA A 291 -33.16 -28.75 15.72
N ARG A 292 -32.79 -27.73 16.53
CA ARG A 292 -33.41 -27.49 17.84
C ARG A 292 -34.91 -27.23 17.73
N ARG A 293 -35.33 -26.38 16.80
CA ARG A 293 -36.76 -26.08 16.58
C ARG A 293 -37.54 -27.34 16.16
N GLU A 294 -36.97 -28.16 15.29
CA GLU A 294 -37.59 -29.42 14.86
C GLU A 294 -37.74 -30.39 16.04
N ALA A 295 -36.70 -30.53 16.88
CA ALA A 295 -36.77 -31.35 18.08
C ALA A 295 -37.80 -30.84 19.10
N GLU A 296 -37.93 -29.52 19.28
CA GLU A 296 -38.94 -28.92 20.15
C GLU A 296 -40.36 -29.24 19.67
N LEU A 297 -40.61 -29.19 18.36
CA LEU A 297 -41.91 -29.56 17.77
C LEU A 297 -42.22 -31.05 18.00
N GLU A 298 -41.23 -31.93 17.88
CA GLU A 298 -41.41 -33.36 18.13
C GLU A 298 -41.70 -33.65 19.60
N VAL A 299 -41.01 -32.97 20.53
CA VAL A 299 -41.30 -33.06 21.97
C VAL A 299 -42.74 -32.63 22.28
N GLN A 300 -43.25 -31.58 21.63
CA GLN A 300 -44.65 -31.17 21.80
C GLN A 300 -45.63 -32.25 21.33
N ARG A 301 -45.35 -32.90 20.19
CA ARG A 301 -46.17 -34.03 19.68
C ARG A 301 -46.19 -35.21 20.66
N LEU A 302 -45.04 -35.60 21.19
CA LEU A 302 -44.93 -36.70 22.15
C LEU A 302 -45.65 -36.40 23.48
N LYS A 303 -45.62 -35.14 23.95
CA LYS A 303 -46.36 -34.72 25.15
C LYS A 303 -47.87 -34.90 25.00
N ILE A 304 -48.42 -34.52 23.85
CA ILE A 304 -49.86 -34.71 23.57
C ILE A 304 -50.20 -36.21 23.63
N ARG A 305 -49.36 -37.04 23.00
CA ARG A 305 -49.58 -38.50 22.99
C ARG A 305 -49.51 -39.15 24.37
N LEU A 306 -48.64 -38.66 25.25
CA LEU A 306 -48.53 -39.18 26.62
C LEU A 306 -49.81 -38.90 27.43
N ASN A 307 -50.35 -37.68 27.34
CA ASN A 307 -51.57 -37.31 28.07
C ASN A 307 -52.78 -38.19 27.67
N GLU A 308 -52.91 -38.54 26.39
CA GLU A 308 -53.98 -39.43 25.91
C GLU A 308 -53.94 -40.83 26.55
N LEU A 309 -52.74 -41.34 26.85
CA LEU A 309 -52.58 -42.67 27.46
C LEU A 309 -52.91 -42.66 28.96
N GLU A 310 -52.58 -41.59 29.67
CA GLU A 310 -52.88 -41.47 31.11
C GLU A 310 -54.39 -41.40 31.41
N GLU A 311 -55.18 -40.79 30.53
CA GLU A 311 -56.64 -40.71 30.69
C GLU A 311 -57.28 -42.10 30.58
N GLN A 312 -56.79 -42.95 29.69
CA GLN A 312 -57.29 -44.33 29.51
C GLN A 312 -57.04 -45.22 30.73
N GLU A 313 -55.93 -45.00 31.45
CA GLU A 313 -55.59 -45.81 32.64
C GLU A 313 -56.55 -45.52 33.81
N ARG A 314 -56.92 -44.25 34.02
CA ARG A 314 -57.78 -43.81 35.14
C ARG A 314 -59.17 -44.47 35.09
N GLU A 315 -59.77 -44.56 33.90
CA GLU A 315 -61.12 -45.12 33.70
C GLU A 315 -61.24 -46.61 34.06
N THR A 316 -60.14 -47.35 34.03
CA THR A 316 -60.17 -48.81 34.29
C THR A 316 -60.20 -49.16 35.79
N THR A 317 -59.75 -48.25 36.65
CA THR A 317 -59.53 -48.54 38.08
C THR A 317 -60.80 -48.42 38.95
N GLU A 318 -61.84 -47.74 38.48
CA GLU A 318 -63.02 -47.40 39.30
C GLU A 318 -64.07 -48.53 39.41
N ARG A 319 -63.94 -49.65 38.67
CA ARG A 319 -65.04 -50.62 38.49
C ARG A 319 -65.12 -51.82 39.45
N VAL A 320 -64.25 -51.98 40.46
CA VAL A 320 -64.04 -53.32 41.11
C VAL A 320 -64.53 -53.49 42.57
N THR A 321 -65.08 -52.50 43.28
CA THR A 321 -65.09 -52.55 44.78
C THR A 321 -66.42 -52.73 45.54
N VAL A 322 -67.49 -53.36 45.03
CA VAL A 322 -68.73 -53.52 45.87
C VAL A 322 -69.50 -54.84 45.67
N LYS A 323 -69.35 -55.83 46.57
CA LYS A 323 -70.40 -56.82 46.98
C LYS A 323 -70.22 -57.38 48.41
N GLN A 324 -70.94 -56.75 49.35
CA GLN A 324 -71.78 -57.22 50.49
C GLN A 324 -71.53 -58.57 51.23
N LYS A 325 -71.56 -58.52 52.58
CA LYS A 325 -71.55 -59.66 53.53
C LYS A 325 -72.82 -59.62 54.42
N VAL A 326 -73.56 -60.73 54.51
CA VAL A 326 -74.78 -60.91 55.35
C VAL A 326 -74.45 -61.86 56.51
N ILE A 327 -74.94 -61.58 57.73
CA ILE A 327 -74.67 -62.35 58.96
C ILE A 327 -75.95 -63.07 59.42
N LEU A 328 -75.84 -64.38 59.68
CA LEU A 328 -76.86 -65.24 60.31
C LEU A 328 -76.56 -65.39 61.83
N GLN A 329 -77.61 -65.47 62.64
CA GLN A 329 -77.54 -65.61 64.11
C GLN A 329 -76.90 -66.93 64.54
N GLN A 330 -76.12 -66.87 65.63
CA GLN A 330 -75.15 -67.90 66.03
C GLN A 330 -75.66 -68.84 67.14
N ASP A 331 -75.23 -70.11 67.05
CA ASP A 331 -75.57 -71.27 67.90
C ASP A 331 -74.84 -71.24 69.29
N PRO A 332 -75.33 -71.86 70.38
CA PRO A 332 -74.68 -71.79 71.71
C PRO A 332 -73.30 -72.45 71.80
N GLN A 333 -72.97 -73.38 70.91
CA GLN A 333 -71.58 -73.88 70.77
C GLN A 333 -70.69 -72.84 70.10
N GLN A 334 -71.26 -72.08 69.17
CA GLN A 334 -70.64 -70.93 68.53
C GLN A 334 -70.38 -69.80 69.53
N GLU A 335 -71.16 -69.65 70.60
CA GLU A 335 -70.84 -68.69 71.68
C GLU A 335 -69.58 -69.07 72.46
N LYS A 336 -69.32 -70.36 72.69
CA LYS A 336 -68.10 -70.81 73.37
C LYS A 336 -66.88 -70.63 72.49
N GLU A 337 -66.99 -71.03 71.21
CA GLU A 337 -65.96 -70.77 70.20
C GLU A 337 -65.76 -69.26 70.01
N HIS A 338 -66.83 -68.48 69.98
CA HIS A 338 -66.77 -67.02 69.90
C HIS A 338 -66.18 -66.39 71.16
N SER A 339 -66.33 -67.01 72.33
CA SER A 339 -65.69 -66.56 73.57
C SER A 339 -64.19 -66.85 73.57
N LEU A 340 -63.78 -68.01 73.06
CA LEU A 340 -62.37 -68.37 72.87
C LEU A 340 -61.71 -67.53 71.77
N LEU A 341 -62.39 -67.38 70.63
CA LEU A 341 -62.00 -66.47 69.54
C LEU A 341 -62.00 -65.01 69.99
N LYS A 342 -62.89 -64.60 70.90
CA LYS A 342 -62.83 -63.27 71.52
C LYS A 342 -61.56 -63.11 72.33
N LEU A 343 -61.17 -64.12 73.11
CA LEU A 343 -59.93 -64.08 73.88
C LEU A 343 -58.71 -64.00 72.95
N GLU A 344 -58.64 -64.86 71.93
CA GLU A 344 -57.58 -64.82 70.91
C GLU A 344 -57.59 -63.48 70.14
N LEU A 345 -58.77 -62.92 69.86
CA LEU A 345 -58.91 -61.60 69.25
C LEU A 345 -58.44 -60.48 70.18
N GLU A 346 -58.68 -60.57 71.50
CA GLU A 346 -58.15 -59.61 72.46
C GLU A 346 -56.62 -59.71 72.58
N GLU A 347 -56.04 -60.91 72.52
CA GLU A 347 -54.59 -61.09 72.44
C GLU A 347 -54.01 -60.51 71.14
N GLU A 348 -54.63 -60.79 69.99
CA GLU A 348 -54.26 -60.21 68.70
C GLU A 348 -54.44 -58.69 68.67
N LYS A 349 -55.48 -58.15 69.34
CA LYS A 349 -55.65 -56.71 69.52
C LYS A 349 -54.53 -56.11 70.35
N HIS A 350 -54.09 -56.77 71.42
CA HIS A 350 -52.94 -56.33 72.21
C HIS A 350 -51.65 -56.37 71.39
N ARG A 351 -51.40 -57.46 70.63
CA ARG A 351 -50.26 -57.54 69.69
C ARG A 351 -50.31 -56.42 68.65
N ARG A 352 -51.49 -56.17 68.07
CA ARG A 352 -51.71 -55.06 67.13
C ARG A 352 -51.46 -53.71 67.78
N GLN A 353 -51.88 -53.49 69.03
CA GLN A 353 -51.63 -52.25 69.76
C GLN A 353 -50.14 -52.03 70.00
N VAL A 354 -49.39 -53.07 70.37
CA VAL A 354 -47.93 -52.99 70.52
C VAL A 354 -47.26 -52.64 69.20
N LEU A 355 -47.60 -53.35 68.12
CA LEU A 355 -47.09 -53.07 66.78
C LEU A 355 -47.49 -51.66 66.30
N GLN A 356 -48.70 -51.21 66.62
CA GLN A 356 -49.17 -49.87 66.27
C GLN A 356 -48.41 -48.80 67.06
N ALA A 357 -48.10 -49.03 68.33
CA ALA A 357 -47.25 -48.14 69.12
C ALA A 357 -45.80 -48.11 68.60
N GLU A 358 -45.26 -49.25 68.16
CA GLU A 358 -43.95 -49.32 67.50
C GLU A 358 -43.95 -48.57 66.16
N LEU A 359 -45.01 -48.72 65.36
CA LEU A 359 -45.19 -48.03 64.08
C LEU A 359 -45.34 -46.52 64.31
N GLU A 360 -46.10 -46.08 65.31
CA GLU A 360 -46.19 -44.68 65.71
C GLU A 360 -44.85 -44.11 66.20
N ALA A 361 -44.06 -44.90 66.93
CA ALA A 361 -42.72 -44.50 67.35
C ALA A 361 -41.77 -44.37 66.15
N LEU A 362 -41.84 -45.29 65.18
CA LEU A 362 -41.09 -45.21 63.92
C LEU A 362 -41.54 -44.04 63.06
N SER A 363 -42.84 -43.79 62.94
CA SER A 363 -43.40 -42.64 62.24
C SER A 363 -42.97 -41.31 62.88
N LYS A 364 -42.92 -41.24 64.23
CA LYS A 364 -42.36 -40.07 64.93
C LYS A 364 -40.86 -39.90 64.64
N LYS A 365 -40.08 -40.99 64.61
CA LYS A 365 -38.66 -40.95 64.21
C LYS A 365 -38.50 -40.48 62.76
N LEU A 366 -39.35 -40.95 61.86
CA LEU A 366 -39.35 -40.57 60.46
C LEU A 366 -39.71 -39.09 60.31
N LEU A 367 -40.76 -38.61 61.00
CA LEU A 367 -41.10 -37.18 61.09
C LEU A 367 -39.96 -36.35 61.67
N THR A 368 -39.23 -36.84 62.69
CA THR A 368 -38.05 -36.10 63.19
C THR A 368 -36.91 -36.07 62.18
N LEU A 369 -36.70 -37.14 61.41
CA LEU A 369 -35.69 -37.19 60.36
C LEU A 369 -36.08 -36.33 59.15
N GLU A 370 -37.36 -36.28 58.78
CA GLU A 370 -37.89 -35.39 57.73
C GLU A 370 -37.81 -33.93 58.16
N ARG A 371 -38.11 -33.62 59.44
CA ARG A 371 -37.94 -32.26 60.00
C ARG A 371 -36.48 -31.87 60.21
N MET A 372 -35.56 -32.83 60.20
CA MET A 372 -34.12 -32.56 60.09
C MET A 372 -33.81 -32.19 58.64
N GLU A 373 -34.35 -31.06 58.19
CA GLU A 373 -33.97 -30.44 56.93
C GLU A 373 -32.52 -29.96 57.02
N VAL A 374 -31.74 -30.30 55.97
CA VAL A 374 -30.41 -29.76 55.74
C VAL A 374 -30.54 -28.24 55.60
N LYS A 375 -29.95 -27.49 56.53
CA LYS A 375 -29.82 -26.03 56.38
C LYS A 375 -28.83 -25.74 55.25
N GLU A 376 -29.30 -25.70 54.00
CA GLU A 376 -28.56 -25.10 52.89
C GLU A 376 -28.41 -23.60 53.17
N LYS A 377 -27.19 -23.17 53.51
CA LYS A 377 -26.83 -21.75 53.40
C LYS A 377 -26.53 -21.46 51.93
N VAL A 378 -27.52 -20.95 51.20
CA VAL A 378 -27.29 -20.36 49.88
C VAL A 378 -26.75 -18.94 50.10
N VAL A 379 -25.44 -18.78 49.95
CA VAL A 379 -24.79 -17.44 49.94
C VAL A 379 -24.86 -16.92 48.51
N PHE A 380 -25.69 -15.91 48.26
CA PHE A 380 -25.63 -15.13 47.02
C PHE A 380 -24.50 -14.11 47.14
N SER A 381 -23.32 -14.40 46.61
CA SER A 381 -22.32 -13.37 46.34
C SER A 381 -22.59 -12.81 44.93
N GLU A 382 -23.21 -11.64 44.86
CA GLU A 382 -23.27 -10.84 43.63
C GLU A 382 -21.88 -10.23 43.39
N SER A 383 -21.00 -10.96 42.72
CA SER A 383 -19.76 -10.41 42.18
C SER A 383 -20.02 -9.91 40.76
N VAL A 384 -20.10 -8.59 40.59
CA VAL A 384 -20.08 -7.96 39.27
C VAL A 384 -18.64 -8.06 38.75
N GLN A 385 -18.32 -9.19 38.14
CA GLN A 385 -17.08 -9.34 37.38
C GLN A 385 -17.31 -8.70 36.01
N VAL A 386 -16.95 -7.43 35.91
CA VAL A 386 -16.69 -6.80 34.62
C VAL A 386 -15.30 -7.31 34.22
N ASP A 387 -15.17 -8.01 33.09
CA ASP A 387 -13.87 -8.31 32.50
C ASP A 387 -13.23 -6.98 32.06
N ARG A 388 -12.52 -6.32 32.99
CA ARG A 388 -11.90 -5.00 32.85
C ARG A 388 -10.45 -5.04 32.35
N GLY A 389 -9.89 -6.21 32.08
CA GLY A 389 -8.45 -6.34 31.85
C GLY A 389 -8.02 -6.08 30.41
N ASP A 390 -8.52 -6.92 29.49
CA ASP A 390 -7.99 -6.97 28.12
C ASP A 390 -8.80 -6.06 27.18
N THR A 391 -10.10 -5.96 27.38
CA THR A 391 -10.99 -5.12 26.57
C THR A 391 -10.73 -3.63 26.79
N GLU A 392 -10.48 -3.18 28.03
CA GLU A 392 -10.15 -1.78 28.32
C GLU A 392 -8.81 -1.37 27.70
N TYR A 393 -7.79 -2.26 27.75
CA TYR A 393 -6.50 -2.02 27.12
C TYR A 393 -6.60 -2.00 25.58
N GLU A 394 -7.36 -2.93 25.00
CA GLU A 394 -7.63 -2.93 23.56
C GLU A 394 -8.41 -1.69 23.12
N ILE A 395 -9.43 -1.29 23.86
CA ILE A 395 -10.18 -0.05 23.61
C ILE A 395 -9.26 1.16 23.72
N GLN A 396 -8.39 1.23 24.73
CA GLN A 396 -7.44 2.32 24.89
C GLN A 396 -6.41 2.37 23.75
N LYS A 397 -5.91 1.22 23.31
CA LYS A 397 -5.02 1.10 22.16
C LYS A 397 -5.72 1.54 20.86
N LEU A 398 -6.96 1.11 20.65
CA LEU A 398 -7.78 1.53 19.50
C LEU A 398 -8.09 3.03 19.53
N LYS A 399 -8.36 3.60 20.71
CA LYS A 399 -8.53 5.05 20.88
C LYS A 399 -7.25 5.81 20.55
N SER A 400 -6.10 5.36 21.04
CA SER A 400 -4.79 5.97 20.71
C SER A 400 -4.52 5.91 19.21
N ASN A 401 -4.74 4.76 18.58
CA ASN A 401 -4.57 4.60 17.13
C ASN A 401 -5.52 5.50 16.34
N LEU A 402 -6.80 5.59 16.76
CA LEU A 402 -7.78 6.47 16.12
C LEU A 402 -7.40 7.95 16.26
N GLU A 403 -6.86 8.35 17.42
CA GLU A 403 -6.37 9.71 17.64
C GLU A 403 -5.14 10.02 16.78
N GLU A 404 -4.20 9.08 16.66
CA GLU A 404 -3.04 9.19 15.77
C GLU A 404 -3.45 9.29 14.31
N GLU A 405 -4.34 8.42 13.84
CA GLU A 405 -4.90 8.49 12.47
C GLU A 405 -5.66 9.79 12.25
N SER A 406 -6.40 10.28 13.24
CA SER A 406 -7.05 11.59 13.17
C SER A 406 -6.04 12.74 13.09
N ARG A 407 -4.87 12.63 13.74
CA ARG A 407 -3.77 13.61 13.60
C ARG A 407 -3.14 13.54 12.22
N ARG A 408 -2.80 12.36 11.73
CA ARG A 408 -2.27 12.14 10.37
C ARG A 408 -3.23 12.68 9.31
N LYS A 409 -4.53 12.42 9.46
CA LYS A 409 -5.55 12.97 8.56
C LYS A 409 -5.54 14.50 8.56
N ARG A 410 -5.48 15.15 9.74
CA ARG A 410 -5.41 16.62 9.82
C ARG A 410 -4.13 17.19 9.19
N GLU A 411 -3.02 16.49 9.31
CA GLU A 411 -1.75 16.86 8.68
C GLU A 411 -1.85 16.75 7.14
N LEU A 412 -2.40 15.64 6.63
CA LEU A 412 -2.66 15.46 5.21
C LEU A 412 -3.66 16.49 4.66
N ASP A 413 -4.73 16.78 5.39
CA ASP A 413 -5.70 17.83 5.02
C ASP A 413 -5.00 19.20 4.98
N ALA A 414 -4.10 19.50 5.91
CA ALA A 414 -3.33 20.74 5.90
C ALA A 414 -2.36 20.82 4.71
N ASP A 415 -1.70 19.71 4.37
CA ASP A 415 -0.81 19.63 3.21
C ASP A 415 -1.57 19.71 1.88
N MET A 416 -2.75 19.09 1.79
CA MET A 416 -3.66 19.23 0.66
C MET A 416 -4.05 20.69 0.44
N ASN A 417 -4.47 21.38 1.51
CA ASN A 417 -4.81 22.81 1.44
C ASN A 417 -3.60 23.67 1.01
N ARG A 418 -2.38 23.33 1.47
CA ARG A 418 -1.15 24.02 1.03
C ARG A 418 -0.86 23.79 -0.45
N LEU A 419 -1.06 22.57 -0.95
CA LEU A 419 -0.88 22.22 -2.35
C LEU A 419 -1.95 22.90 -3.23
N GLU A 420 -3.21 22.94 -2.80
CA GLU A 420 -4.28 23.66 -3.50
C GLU A 420 -4.02 25.16 -3.58
N ALA A 421 -3.51 25.77 -2.50
CA ALA A 421 -3.11 27.17 -2.52
C ALA A 421 -1.97 27.43 -3.52
N ARG A 422 -0.94 26.56 -3.52
CA ARG A 422 0.16 26.64 -4.50
C ARG A 422 -0.31 26.43 -5.93
N LEU A 423 -1.21 25.48 -6.16
CA LEU A 423 -1.83 25.26 -7.47
C LEU A 423 -2.54 26.53 -7.94
N SER A 424 -3.36 27.13 -7.07
CA SER A 424 -4.09 28.37 -7.36
C SER A 424 -3.15 29.53 -7.67
N GLU A 425 -2.04 29.67 -6.94
CA GLU A 425 -0.99 30.67 -7.22
C GLU A 425 -0.33 30.44 -8.59
N VAL A 426 0.00 29.19 -8.91
CA VAL A 426 0.60 28.82 -10.21
C VAL A 426 -0.40 29.08 -11.34
N GLU A 427 -1.66 28.66 -11.20
CA GLU A 427 -2.73 28.92 -12.18
C GLU A 427 -2.93 30.41 -12.40
N PHE A 428 -2.92 31.22 -11.34
CA PHE A 428 -2.99 32.67 -11.44
C PHE A 428 -1.78 33.24 -12.18
N SER A 429 -0.57 32.78 -11.85
CA SER A 429 0.66 33.22 -12.52
C SER A 429 0.66 32.84 -14.00
N ASN A 430 0.17 31.65 -14.33
CA ASN A 430 0.06 31.16 -15.70
C ASN A 430 -1.00 31.96 -16.48
N SER A 431 -2.13 32.28 -15.87
CA SER A 431 -3.15 33.17 -16.47
C SER A 431 -2.57 34.56 -16.76
N LYS A 432 -1.76 35.11 -15.85
CA LYS A 432 -1.08 36.39 -16.05
C LYS A 432 -0.06 36.30 -17.19
N SER A 433 0.80 35.29 -17.20
CA SER A 433 1.79 35.07 -18.26
C SER A 433 1.15 34.80 -19.61
N SER A 434 0.02 34.09 -19.67
CA SER A 434 -0.76 33.90 -20.90
C SER A 434 -1.25 35.23 -21.46
N LYS A 435 -1.76 36.12 -20.61
CA LYS A 435 -2.19 37.47 -21.04
C LYS A 435 -1.01 38.32 -21.53
N GLU A 436 0.15 38.21 -20.89
CA GLU A 436 1.37 38.87 -21.36
C GLU A 436 1.82 38.32 -22.72
N LEU A 437 1.73 37.01 -22.94
CA LEU A 437 2.00 36.39 -24.23
C LEU A 437 1.04 36.86 -25.32
N ASP A 438 -0.25 36.98 -25.01
CA ASP A 438 -1.24 37.49 -25.96
C ASP A 438 -0.99 38.96 -26.33
N PHE A 439 -0.62 39.79 -25.35
CA PHE A 439 -0.19 41.16 -25.61
C PHE A 439 1.05 41.21 -26.52
N LEU A 440 2.06 40.38 -26.26
CA LEU A 440 3.24 40.28 -27.10
C LEU A 440 2.92 39.79 -28.52
N ARG A 441 1.97 38.86 -28.68
CA ARG A 441 1.49 38.41 -30.00
C ARG A 441 0.81 39.55 -30.76
N GLU A 442 -0.04 40.33 -30.11
CA GLU A 442 -0.69 41.51 -30.71
C GLU A 442 0.34 42.58 -31.10
N GLU A 443 1.32 42.86 -30.25
CA GLU A 443 2.39 43.81 -30.52
C GLU A 443 3.26 43.34 -31.69
N ASN A 444 3.62 42.05 -31.73
CA ASN A 444 4.35 41.46 -32.84
C ASN A 444 3.56 41.57 -34.15
N HIS A 445 2.26 41.33 -34.11
CA HIS A 445 1.39 41.49 -35.28
C HIS A 445 1.34 42.95 -35.76
N LYS A 446 1.23 43.93 -34.85
CA LYS A 446 1.30 45.36 -35.18
C LYS A 446 2.63 45.73 -35.83
N LEU A 447 3.75 45.29 -35.26
CA LEU A 447 5.08 45.50 -35.82
C LEU A 447 5.23 44.84 -37.20
N HIS A 448 4.62 43.68 -37.41
CA HIS A 448 4.62 43.02 -38.72
C HIS A 448 3.87 43.84 -39.78
N LEU A 449 2.71 44.40 -39.44
CA LEU A 449 1.95 45.30 -40.31
C LEU A 449 2.73 46.58 -40.61
N GLU A 450 3.36 47.19 -39.61
CA GLU A 450 4.20 48.37 -39.80
C GLU A 450 5.41 48.08 -40.69
N LYS A 451 6.09 46.95 -40.48
CA LYS A 451 7.15 46.47 -41.36
C LYS A 451 6.67 46.31 -42.80
N GLN A 452 5.48 45.75 -43.02
CA GLN A 452 4.90 45.60 -44.35
C GLN A 452 4.62 46.97 -45.00
N ASN A 453 4.07 47.92 -44.24
CA ASN A 453 3.81 49.28 -44.71
C ASN A 453 5.11 50.00 -45.10
N LEU A 454 6.13 49.94 -44.25
CA LEU A 454 7.44 50.53 -44.53
C LEU A 454 8.11 49.90 -45.76
N LEU A 455 7.95 48.59 -45.98
CA LEU A 455 8.42 47.92 -47.19
C LEU A 455 7.70 48.41 -48.45
N MET A 456 6.38 48.62 -48.38
CA MET A 456 5.60 49.17 -49.48
C MET A 456 6.00 50.63 -49.78
N GLU A 457 6.22 51.43 -48.74
CA GLU A 457 6.69 52.81 -48.86
C GLU A 457 8.11 52.86 -49.44
N THR A 458 9.01 51.97 -49.01
CA THR A 458 10.36 51.84 -49.58
C THR A 458 10.29 51.52 -51.07
N LYS A 459 9.45 50.57 -51.48
CA LYS A 459 9.24 50.24 -52.91
C LYS A 459 8.66 51.42 -53.69
N ARG A 460 7.73 52.17 -53.09
CA ARG A 460 7.17 53.39 -53.69
C ARG A 460 8.26 54.44 -53.89
N LEU A 461 9.04 54.76 -52.87
CA LEU A 461 10.14 55.72 -52.98
C LEU A 461 11.21 55.25 -53.99
N GLN A 462 11.51 53.95 -54.03
CA GLN A 462 12.39 53.39 -55.06
C GLN A 462 11.83 53.64 -56.47
N SER A 463 10.53 53.42 -56.69
CA SER A 463 9.91 53.72 -58.00
C SER A 463 9.90 55.22 -58.32
N GLU A 464 9.70 56.10 -57.34
CA GLU A 464 9.77 57.56 -57.53
C GLU A 464 11.20 58.00 -57.86
N ILE A 465 12.21 57.42 -57.21
CA ILE A 465 13.64 57.64 -57.51
C ILE A 465 13.97 57.13 -58.92
N GLU A 466 13.47 55.95 -59.31
CA GLU A 466 13.68 55.41 -60.65
C GLU A 466 13.04 56.29 -61.73
N LEU A 467 11.80 56.74 -61.51
CA LEU A 467 11.10 57.67 -62.40
C LEU A 467 11.85 58.99 -62.53
N THR A 468 12.22 59.63 -61.43
CA THR A 468 12.99 60.88 -61.45
C THR A 468 14.38 60.68 -62.07
N ALA A 469 15.01 59.52 -61.87
CA ALA A 469 16.27 59.19 -62.54
C ALA A 469 16.11 58.95 -64.04
N THR A 470 14.99 58.38 -64.49
CA THR A 470 14.65 58.27 -65.92
C THR A 470 14.36 59.64 -66.53
N GLU A 471 13.54 60.47 -65.90
CA GLU A 471 13.27 61.84 -66.34
C GLU A 471 14.55 62.68 -66.42
N ALA A 472 15.42 62.59 -65.40
CA ALA A 472 16.72 63.27 -65.43
C ALA A 472 17.69 62.69 -66.48
N ARG A 473 17.56 61.41 -66.85
CA ARG A 473 18.30 60.82 -67.98
C ARG A 473 17.74 61.29 -69.32
N ASP A 474 16.43 61.35 -69.46
CA ASP A 474 15.75 61.82 -70.68
C ASP A 474 16.03 63.31 -70.91
N LEU A 475 15.92 64.15 -69.87
CA LEU A 475 16.32 65.55 -69.93
C LEU A 475 17.81 65.72 -70.27
N ARG A 476 18.69 64.88 -69.73
CA ARG A 476 20.12 64.86 -70.10
C ARG A 476 20.35 64.43 -71.55
N SER A 477 19.62 63.44 -72.03
CA SER A 477 19.71 63.00 -73.43
C SER A 477 19.23 64.09 -74.38
N MET A 478 18.09 64.73 -74.09
CA MET A 478 17.58 65.83 -74.90
C MET A 478 18.52 67.04 -74.89
N THR A 479 19.06 67.42 -73.72
CA THR A 479 20.04 68.51 -73.64
C THR A 479 21.38 68.16 -74.28
N GLN A 480 21.86 66.92 -74.22
CA GLN A 480 23.09 66.50 -74.91
C GLN A 480 22.92 66.43 -76.43
N VAL A 481 21.77 66.00 -76.95
CA VAL A 481 21.53 65.95 -78.40
C VAL A 481 21.42 67.37 -78.98
N ASP A 482 20.70 68.27 -78.31
CA ASP A 482 20.56 69.65 -78.79
C ASP A 482 21.81 70.51 -78.56
N SER A 483 22.55 70.32 -77.46
CA SER A 483 23.83 71.04 -77.25
C SER A 483 24.98 70.45 -78.05
N GLY A 484 25.03 69.12 -78.22
CA GLY A 484 26.06 68.43 -78.99
C GLY A 484 26.05 68.84 -80.45
N VAL A 485 24.89 68.81 -81.11
CA VAL A 485 24.76 69.21 -82.52
C VAL A 485 25.08 70.71 -82.73
N ASN A 486 24.69 71.56 -81.79
CA ASN A 486 25.01 73.00 -81.83
C ASN A 486 26.50 73.28 -81.56
N LEU A 487 27.14 72.54 -80.67
CA LEU A 487 28.57 72.67 -80.40
C LEU A 487 29.42 72.10 -81.53
N ASP A 488 29.03 70.97 -82.13
CA ASP A 488 29.75 70.35 -83.24
C ASP A 488 29.64 71.20 -84.51
N SER A 489 28.45 71.73 -84.81
CA SER A 489 28.29 72.65 -85.95
C SER A 489 29.06 73.95 -85.76
N ARG A 490 29.08 74.51 -84.54
CA ARG A 490 29.91 75.68 -84.22
C ARG A 490 31.40 75.37 -84.27
N PHE A 491 31.82 74.20 -83.80
CA PHE A 491 33.20 73.73 -83.87
C PHE A 491 33.66 73.58 -85.33
N GLN A 492 32.87 72.91 -86.17
CA GLN A 492 33.14 72.78 -87.61
C GLN A 492 33.16 74.13 -88.35
N THR A 493 32.39 75.12 -87.88
CA THR A 493 32.41 76.47 -88.45
C THR A 493 33.68 77.20 -88.06
N LEU A 494 34.08 77.12 -86.79
CA LEU A 494 35.34 77.68 -86.30
C LEU A 494 36.57 77.00 -86.92
N GLU A 495 36.54 75.68 -87.16
CA GLU A 495 37.61 74.97 -87.85
C GLU A 495 37.77 75.47 -89.29
N ARG A 496 36.66 75.68 -90.01
CA ARG A 496 36.68 76.26 -91.36
C ARG A 496 37.26 77.66 -91.37
N GLU A 497 36.83 78.52 -90.45
CA GLU A 497 37.38 79.87 -90.30
C GLU A 497 38.88 79.84 -90.01
N LEU A 498 39.33 78.91 -89.17
CA LEU A 498 40.75 78.76 -88.84
C LEU A 498 41.57 78.25 -90.03
N GLU A 499 41.02 77.34 -90.83
CA GLU A 499 41.63 76.87 -92.08
C GLU A 499 41.78 78.02 -93.10
N ASP A 500 40.74 78.86 -93.23
CA ASP A 500 40.77 80.01 -94.13
C ASP A 500 41.73 81.11 -93.64
N LEU A 501 41.82 81.35 -92.33
CA LEU A 501 42.84 82.23 -91.75
C LEU A 501 44.26 81.70 -92.00
N LYS A 502 44.47 80.38 -91.90
CA LYS A 502 45.76 79.75 -92.25
C LYS A 502 46.10 79.94 -93.73
N LYS A 503 45.13 79.80 -94.64
CA LYS A 503 45.34 80.08 -96.07
C LYS A 503 45.70 81.55 -96.28
N LEU A 504 44.97 82.47 -95.66
CA LEU A 504 45.23 83.90 -95.75
C LEU A 504 46.63 84.25 -95.20
N SER A 505 47.05 83.62 -94.10
CA SER A 505 48.41 83.78 -93.57
C SER A 505 49.46 83.34 -94.58
N LYS A 506 49.29 82.15 -95.19
CA LYS A 506 50.21 81.66 -96.22
C LYS A 506 50.26 82.60 -97.43
N GLU A 507 49.13 83.11 -97.89
CA GLU A 507 49.07 84.11 -98.96
C GLU A 507 49.83 85.38 -98.58
N LYS A 508 49.64 85.87 -97.36
CA LYS A 508 50.36 87.04 -96.84
C LYS A 508 51.86 86.79 -96.71
N ASP A 509 52.27 85.59 -96.29
CA ASP A 509 53.69 85.21 -96.25
C ASP A 509 54.31 85.22 -97.65
N THR A 510 53.59 84.72 -98.67
CA THR A 510 54.06 84.81 -100.07
C THR A 510 54.14 86.25 -100.57
N GLU A 511 53.18 87.11 -100.18
CA GLU A 511 53.20 88.54 -100.52
C GLU A 511 54.39 89.24 -99.85
N ILE A 512 54.68 88.90 -98.59
CA ILE A 512 55.87 89.38 -97.86
C ILE A 512 57.15 88.93 -98.56
N GLU A 513 57.27 87.66 -98.96
CA GLU A 513 58.43 87.17 -99.72
C GLU A 513 58.61 87.94 -101.04
N GLN A 514 57.52 88.18 -101.78
CA GLN A 514 57.57 88.96 -103.01
C GLN A 514 58.04 90.39 -102.75
N LEU A 515 57.55 91.03 -101.69
CA LEU A 515 57.97 92.37 -101.29
C LEU A 515 59.44 92.40 -100.83
N GLN A 516 59.89 91.41 -100.06
CA GLN A 516 61.30 91.27 -99.67
C GLN A 516 62.21 91.09 -100.88
N ASN A 517 61.79 90.31 -101.87
CA ASN A 517 62.54 90.14 -103.12
C ASN A 517 62.59 91.45 -103.93
N ARG A 518 61.48 92.20 -104.01
CA ARG A 518 61.47 93.55 -104.59
C ARG A 518 62.42 94.49 -103.83
N LEU A 519 62.40 94.48 -102.50
CA LEU A 519 63.29 95.29 -101.68
C LEU A 519 64.76 94.94 -101.92
N LYS A 520 65.12 93.64 -101.99
CA LYS A 520 66.47 93.17 -102.35
C LYS A 520 66.89 93.71 -103.72
N THR A 521 66.02 93.65 -104.73
CA THR A 521 66.34 94.21 -106.06
C THR A 521 66.53 95.73 -106.04
N VAL A 522 65.76 96.46 -105.23
CA VAL A 522 65.94 97.91 -105.04
C VAL A 522 67.23 98.21 -104.30
N ALA A 523 67.59 97.42 -103.28
CA ALA A 523 68.85 97.55 -102.55
C ALA A 523 70.06 97.35 -103.48
N ILE A 524 70.05 96.31 -104.32
CA ILE A 524 71.10 96.07 -105.32
C ILE A 524 71.20 97.26 -106.30
N LYS A 525 70.06 97.78 -106.77
CA LYS A 525 70.05 98.97 -107.67
C LYS A 525 70.55 100.24 -106.97
N ARG A 526 70.32 100.39 -105.67
CA ARG A 526 70.81 101.52 -104.87
C ARG A 526 72.33 101.42 -104.67
N GLU A 527 72.83 100.24 -104.33
CA GLU A 527 74.26 99.97 -104.17
C GLU A 527 75.06 100.20 -105.48
N GLN A 528 74.49 99.79 -106.61
CA GLN A 528 75.07 100.07 -107.94
C GLN A 528 75.13 101.57 -108.27
N ARG A 529 74.13 102.35 -107.83
CA ARG A 529 74.13 103.83 -108.01
C ARG A 529 75.14 104.52 -107.10
N GLU A 530 75.32 104.04 -105.88
CA GLU A 530 76.21 104.66 -104.89
C GLU A 530 77.69 104.41 -105.21
N ASN A 531 78.04 103.23 -105.75
CA ASN A 531 79.40 102.91 -106.17
C ASN A 531 79.89 103.73 -107.38
N HIS A 532 78.99 104.21 -108.25
CA HIS A 532 79.38 105.01 -109.42
C HIS A 532 79.68 106.50 -109.11
N LEU A 533 79.49 106.95 -107.86
CA LEU A 533 79.64 108.38 -107.50
C LEU A 533 80.88 108.72 -106.66
N ARG A 534 81.76 107.77 -106.31
CA ARG A 534 82.97 108.08 -105.53
C ARG A 534 84.21 108.22 -106.42
N ARG A 535 84.51 109.44 -106.88
CA ARG A 535 85.81 109.84 -107.46
C ARG A 535 86.43 110.92 -106.57
N SER A 536 87.52 110.60 -105.86
CA SER A 536 88.30 111.54 -105.05
C SER A 536 89.26 112.36 -105.92
N ILE A 537 89.33 113.69 -105.71
CA ILE A 537 90.16 114.63 -106.47
C ILE A 537 91.47 114.92 -105.69
N VAL A 538 92.60 114.99 -106.39
CA VAL A 538 93.96 115.22 -105.83
C VAL A 538 94.58 116.45 -106.50
N VAL A 539 95.35 117.28 -105.76
CA VAL A 539 95.96 118.53 -106.23
C VAL A 539 97.49 118.37 -106.25
N ILE A 540 98.17 118.88 -107.27
CA ILE A 540 99.61 118.68 -107.50
C ILE A 540 100.35 120.03 -107.45
N ASP A 541 101.45 120.09 -106.69
CA ASP A 541 102.33 121.27 -106.58
C ASP A 541 103.18 121.44 -107.86
N PRO A 542 103.12 122.60 -108.55
CA PRO A 542 103.81 122.81 -109.83
C PRO A 542 105.34 122.93 -109.74
N ASP A 543 105.92 123.32 -108.61
CA ASP A 543 107.38 123.48 -108.50
C ASP A 543 108.09 122.22 -107.99
N THR A 544 107.38 121.35 -107.25
CA THR A 544 107.93 120.13 -106.65
C THR A 544 107.31 118.83 -107.17
N GLY A 545 106.21 118.89 -107.91
CA GLY A 545 105.54 117.75 -108.57
C GLY A 545 104.86 116.75 -107.63
N LYS A 546 104.66 117.09 -106.35
CA LYS A 546 104.11 116.17 -105.35
C LYS A 546 102.57 116.25 -105.29
N GLU A 547 101.91 115.09 -105.34
CA GLU A 547 100.45 114.96 -105.21
C GLU A 547 100.00 115.00 -103.76
N MET A 548 98.98 115.78 -103.45
CA MET A 548 98.45 115.92 -102.09
C MET A 548 96.95 116.23 -102.07
N SER A 549 96.33 115.98 -100.92
CA SER A 549 94.90 116.21 -100.76
C SER A 549 94.58 117.71 -100.82
N PRO A 550 93.37 118.10 -101.25
CA PRO A 550 92.97 119.51 -101.27
C PRO A 550 93.18 120.24 -99.93
N GLU A 551 93.08 119.53 -98.81
CA GLU A 551 93.29 120.09 -97.46
C GLU A 551 94.76 120.39 -97.15
N GLU A 552 95.67 119.58 -97.66
CA GLU A 552 97.12 119.79 -97.53
C GLU A 552 97.60 120.88 -98.49
N ALA A 553 97.05 120.96 -99.70
CA ALA A 553 97.37 122.00 -100.67
C ALA A 553 97.01 123.42 -100.18
N HIS A 554 95.89 123.58 -99.45
CA HIS A 554 95.52 124.87 -98.86
C HIS A 554 96.48 125.30 -97.74
N LYS A 555 96.90 124.37 -96.88
CA LYS A 555 97.83 124.68 -95.77
C LYS A 555 99.20 125.16 -96.26
N LEU A 556 99.63 124.70 -97.43
CA LEU A 556 100.86 125.17 -98.08
C LEU A 556 100.69 126.49 -98.85
N GLY A 557 99.47 127.04 -98.92
CA GLY A 557 99.17 128.27 -99.64
C GLY A 557 99.12 128.13 -101.16
N LEU A 558 99.14 126.91 -101.69
CA LEU A 558 99.10 126.62 -103.14
C LEU A 558 97.71 126.86 -103.75
N ILE A 559 96.66 126.79 -102.93
CA ILE A 559 95.29 127.11 -103.32
C ILE A 559 94.67 128.03 -102.28
N GLU A 560 93.90 129.02 -102.74
CA GLU A 560 93.14 129.91 -101.85
C GLU A 560 91.98 129.17 -101.16
N TRP A 561 91.56 129.64 -99.98
CA TRP A 561 90.47 129.04 -99.20
C TRP A 561 89.17 128.87 -99.99
N SER A 562 88.89 129.80 -100.90
CA SER A 562 87.72 129.76 -101.79
C SER A 562 87.73 128.53 -102.73
N LEU A 563 88.92 128.06 -103.13
CA LEU A 563 89.10 126.90 -103.99
C LEU A 563 89.11 125.59 -103.19
N PHE A 564 89.66 125.59 -101.98
CA PHE A 564 89.60 124.44 -101.06
C PHE A 564 88.15 124.04 -100.71
N VAL A 565 87.30 125.02 -100.37
CA VAL A 565 85.89 124.76 -100.05
C VAL A 565 85.14 124.12 -101.23
N LYS A 566 85.49 124.50 -102.47
CA LYS A 566 84.91 123.91 -103.69
C LYS A 566 85.40 122.50 -104.00
N LEU A 567 86.53 122.07 -103.45
CA LEU A 567 87.12 120.74 -103.69
C LEU A 567 86.76 119.70 -102.60
N LYS A 568 86.15 120.15 -101.49
CA LYS A 568 85.68 119.27 -100.38
C LYS A 568 84.17 118.95 -100.45
N SER A 569 83.41 119.66 -101.29
CA SER A 569 82.03 119.31 -101.66
C SER A 569 82.02 118.44 -102.91
#